data_AF-A0A5J4N3Y7-F1
#
_entry.id   AF-A0A5J4N3Y7-F1
#
_cell.length_a   1.000
_cell.length_b   1.000
_cell.length_c   1.000
_cell.angle_alpha   90.00
_cell.angle_beta   90.00
_cell.angle_gamma   90.00
#
_symmetry.space_group_name_H-M   'P 1'
#
loop_
_entity.id
_entity.type
_entity.pdbx_description
1 polymer ?
#
loop_
_entity_poly.entity_id
_entity_poly.type
_entity_poly.pdbx_seq_one_letter_code
_entity_poly.pdbx_strand_id
1 'polypeptide(L)'
;TGNCIYETTESGACVKNGLHCAFAHGPDDIRLPVYDIREVQDTSSKFTVNLPASLEKERVLSEDPKWNEMFHVLACYKTELCKKPPRMCRQGYSCPFYHNGKDKRRAPDRSHYRSTPCPAVRPGDEWQDSGLCEAGDACVCCHTRTEQQFHPE
;
A
#
# COMPACT_ATOMS: atom_id res chain seq x y z
N THR A 1 -14.17 -10.68 7.03
CA THR A 1 -14.02 -10.72 5.55
C THR A 1 -14.81 -9.57 4.96
N GLY A 2 -14.44 -9.06 3.78
CA GLY A 2 -15.20 -8.00 3.10
C GLY A 2 -16.42 -8.57 2.36
N ASN A 3 -17.41 -7.73 2.04
CA ASN A 3 -18.60 -8.11 1.28
C ASN A 3 -18.24 -8.46 -0.18
N CYS A 4 -18.91 -9.46 -0.73
CA CYS A 4 -18.69 -9.83 -2.12
C CYS A 4 -19.30 -8.79 -3.06
N ILE A 5 -18.57 -8.48 -4.14
CA ILE A 5 -19.00 -7.53 -5.18
C ILE A 5 -19.91 -8.18 -6.24
N TYR A 6 -19.99 -9.51 -6.24
CA TYR A 6 -20.81 -10.28 -7.19
C TYR A 6 -22.15 -10.62 -6.55
N GLU A 7 -23.19 -10.69 -7.38
CA GLU A 7 -24.53 -11.04 -6.93
C GLU A 7 -24.57 -12.41 -6.22
N THR A 8 -25.53 -12.53 -5.30
CA THR A 8 -25.78 -13.75 -4.54
C THR A 8 -26.94 -14.49 -5.19
N THR A 9 -26.80 -15.80 -5.42
CA THR A 9 -27.89 -16.66 -5.88
C THR A 9 -28.96 -16.81 -4.80
N GLU A 10 -30.16 -17.29 -5.17
CA GLU A 10 -31.25 -17.60 -4.21
C GLU A 10 -30.81 -18.60 -3.12
N SER A 11 -29.78 -19.40 -3.39
CA SER A 11 -29.15 -20.34 -2.46
C SER A 11 -28.07 -19.72 -1.55
N GLY A 12 -27.85 -18.40 -1.60
CA GLY A 12 -26.86 -17.72 -0.75
C GLY A 12 -25.41 -17.82 -1.24
N ALA A 13 -25.17 -18.26 -2.48
CA ALA A 13 -23.83 -18.46 -3.04
C ALA A 13 -23.43 -17.37 -4.04
N CYS A 14 -22.13 -17.16 -4.23
CA CYS A 14 -21.63 -16.22 -5.23
C CYS A 14 -21.97 -16.70 -6.65
N VAL A 15 -22.55 -15.83 -7.50
CA VAL A 15 -22.80 -16.17 -8.91
C VAL A 15 -21.53 -16.52 -9.69
N LYS A 16 -20.37 -16.00 -9.26
CA LYS A 16 -19.07 -16.22 -9.94
C LYS A 16 -18.24 -17.33 -9.30
N ASN A 17 -18.19 -17.37 -7.97
CA ASN A 17 -17.25 -18.21 -7.22
C ASN A 17 -17.94 -19.33 -6.41
N GLY A 18 -19.26 -19.47 -6.55
CA GLY A 18 -20.06 -20.47 -5.85
C GLY A 18 -19.94 -20.39 -4.33
N LEU A 19 -20.09 -21.54 -3.67
CA LEU A 19 -20.04 -21.70 -2.20
C LEU A 19 -18.65 -21.48 -1.59
N HIS A 20 -17.61 -21.35 -2.43
CA HIS A 20 -16.23 -21.15 -1.99
C HIS A 20 -15.74 -19.71 -2.17
N CYS A 21 -16.68 -18.76 -2.28
CA CYS A 21 -16.31 -17.36 -2.34
C CYS A 21 -15.62 -16.92 -1.04
N ALA A 22 -14.49 -16.22 -1.16
CA ALA A 22 -13.71 -15.73 -0.03
C ALA A 22 -14.31 -14.46 0.64
N PHE A 23 -15.42 -13.96 0.09
CA PHE A 23 -16.10 -12.72 0.50
C PHE A 23 -17.52 -13.03 0.97
N ALA A 24 -18.01 -12.23 1.91
CA ALA A 24 -19.28 -12.48 2.58
C ALA A 24 -20.49 -12.21 1.67
N HIS A 25 -21.44 -13.14 1.63
CA HIS A 25 -22.71 -13.03 0.87
C HIS A 25 -23.95 -12.79 1.75
N GLY A 26 -23.76 -12.64 3.05
CA GLY A 26 -24.79 -12.32 4.04
C GLY A 26 -24.17 -12.03 5.40
N PRO A 27 -24.93 -11.49 6.36
CA PRO A 27 -24.43 -11.16 7.70
C PRO A 27 -23.85 -12.39 8.43
N ASP A 28 -24.38 -13.58 8.16
CA ASP A 28 -23.92 -14.84 8.76
C ASP A 28 -22.59 -15.35 8.16
N ASP A 29 -22.15 -14.84 7.01
CA ASP A 29 -20.88 -15.19 6.35
C ASP A 29 -19.78 -14.12 6.57
N ILE A 30 -20.10 -13.07 7.34
CA ILE A 30 -19.13 -12.06 7.76
C ILE A 30 -18.31 -12.65 8.92
N ARG A 31 -17.09 -13.08 8.59
CA ARG A 31 -16.13 -13.53 9.60
C ARG A 31 -15.47 -12.30 10.20
N LEU A 32 -15.67 -12.08 11.50
CA LEU A 32 -14.92 -11.06 12.23
C LEU A 32 -13.42 -11.36 12.13
N PRO A 33 -12.57 -10.33 12.03
CA PRO A 33 -11.13 -10.55 12.11
C PRO A 33 -10.84 -11.17 13.49
N VAL A 34 -10.25 -12.36 13.50
CA VAL A 34 -9.80 -13.00 14.75
C VAL A 34 -8.50 -12.31 15.12
N TYR A 35 -8.54 -11.45 16.14
CA TYR A 35 -7.37 -10.89 16.78
C TYR A 35 -6.96 -11.80 17.94
N ASP A 36 -5.66 -12.08 18.09
CA ASP A 36 -5.14 -12.83 19.23
C ASP A 36 -5.42 -12.04 20.52
N ILE A 37 -5.87 -12.72 21.57
CA ILE A 37 -6.59 -12.17 22.74
C ILE A 37 -5.70 -11.27 23.63
N ARG A 38 -4.43 -11.04 23.24
CA ARG A 38 -3.45 -10.27 24.00
C ARG A 38 -3.48 -8.76 23.73
N GLU A 39 -4.29 -8.28 22.79
CA GLU A 39 -4.23 -6.89 22.29
C GLU A 39 -5.45 -6.03 22.68
N VAL A 40 -5.96 -6.15 23.92
CA VAL A 40 -7.15 -5.41 24.39
C VAL A 40 -6.85 -4.38 25.51
N GLN A 41 -5.61 -4.26 25.97
CA GLN A 41 -5.26 -3.32 27.05
C GLN A 41 -4.22 -2.29 26.62
N ASP A 42 -4.64 -1.21 25.92
CA ASP A 42 -3.98 0.12 26.07
C ASP A 42 -4.68 1.24 25.26
N THR A 43 -6.01 1.32 25.34
CA THR A 43 -6.76 2.46 24.81
C THR A 43 -6.88 3.57 25.85
N SER A 44 -5.79 4.30 26.12
CA SER A 44 -5.90 5.64 26.68
C SER A 44 -4.62 6.43 26.50
N SER A 45 -4.61 7.38 25.55
CA SER A 45 -4.17 8.76 25.80
C SER A 45 -4.24 9.61 24.53
N LYS A 46 -4.89 10.76 24.68
CA LYS A 46 -5.20 11.76 23.68
C LYS A 46 -3.95 12.59 23.35
N PHE A 47 -3.63 12.79 22.07
CA PHE A 47 -2.95 14.00 21.61
C PHE A 47 -3.43 14.37 20.21
N THR A 48 -3.90 15.60 20.07
CA THR A 48 -4.46 16.18 18.84
C THR A 48 -3.36 16.95 18.13
N VAL A 49 -3.04 16.57 16.90
CA VAL A 49 -2.29 17.42 15.96
C VAL A 49 -3.11 17.47 14.69
N ASN A 50 -3.67 18.66 14.41
CA ASN A 50 -4.41 18.93 13.18
C ASN A 50 -3.47 18.75 11.97
N LEU A 51 -3.57 17.60 11.30
CA LEU A 51 -3.06 17.38 9.95
C LEU A 51 -4.29 17.18 9.03
N PRO A 52 -4.31 17.70 7.78
CA PRO A 52 -5.49 17.69 6.92
C PRO A 52 -6.16 16.32 6.86
N ALA A 53 -7.46 16.31 7.14
CA ALA A 53 -8.35 15.18 7.43
C ALA A 53 -8.47 14.08 6.34
N SER A 54 -7.69 14.15 5.26
CA SER A 54 -7.69 13.13 4.20
C SER A 54 -6.68 12.00 4.43
N LEU A 55 -5.82 12.10 5.45
CA LEU A 55 -4.76 11.12 5.76
C LEU A 55 -5.04 10.28 7.03
N GLU A 56 -6.18 10.47 7.69
CA GLU A 56 -6.44 9.84 9.00
C GLU A 56 -7.07 8.44 8.95
N LYS A 57 -7.45 7.92 7.77
CA LYS A 57 -8.06 6.58 7.65
C LYS A 57 -7.25 5.57 6.82
N GLU A 58 -5.94 5.63 6.92
CA GLU A 58 -5.01 4.60 6.43
C GLU A 58 -3.98 4.24 7.51
N ARG A 59 -4.38 4.21 8.79
CA ARG A 59 -3.56 3.60 9.86
C ARG A 59 -3.60 2.07 9.72
N VAL A 60 -2.88 1.56 8.73
CA VAL A 60 -2.31 0.22 8.72
C VAL A 60 -0.85 0.38 8.29
N LEU A 61 -0.11 1.24 8.99
CA LEU A 61 1.34 1.09 9.02
C LEU A 61 1.61 -0.07 9.99
N SER A 62 2.38 -1.04 9.49
CA SER A 62 2.54 -2.41 9.99
C SER A 62 2.67 -2.57 11.51
N GLU A 63 2.42 -3.79 11.99
CA GLU A 63 2.67 -4.29 13.36
C GLU A 63 4.07 -3.97 13.94
N ASP A 64 5.02 -3.51 13.11
CA ASP A 64 6.37 -3.11 13.52
C ASP A 64 6.40 -1.60 13.83
N PRO A 65 6.71 -1.20 15.09
CA PRO A 65 6.78 0.19 15.53
C PRO A 65 7.64 1.10 14.65
N LYS A 66 8.63 0.56 13.95
CA LYS A 66 9.52 1.32 13.05
C LYS A 66 8.76 2.03 11.93
N TRP A 67 7.66 1.48 11.44
CA TRP A 67 6.86 2.13 10.39
C TRP A 67 6.07 3.35 10.89
N ASN A 68 6.05 3.61 12.20
CA ASN A 68 5.53 4.86 12.76
C ASN A 68 6.59 5.98 12.79
N GLU A 69 7.87 5.65 12.58
CA GLU A 69 8.95 6.63 12.55
C GLU A 69 9.05 7.28 11.16
N MET A 70 8.93 8.62 11.12
CA MET A 70 8.96 9.38 9.86
C MET A 70 10.23 9.10 9.03
N PHE A 71 11.39 9.07 9.68
CA PHE A 71 12.67 8.81 9.01
C PHE A 71 12.72 7.41 8.39
N HIS A 72 12.16 6.41 9.07
CA HIS A 72 12.12 5.04 8.56
C HIS A 72 11.19 4.92 7.36
N VAL A 73 10.02 5.58 7.40
CA VAL A 73 9.11 5.65 6.25
C VAL A 73 9.81 6.29 5.05
N LEU A 74 10.46 7.44 5.23
CA LEU A 74 11.18 8.12 4.15
C LEU A 74 12.35 7.29 3.60
N ALA A 75 13.04 6.51 4.45
CA ALA A 75 14.15 5.68 4.00
C ALA A 75 13.69 4.40 3.29
N CYS A 76 12.68 3.70 3.82
CA CYS A 76 12.39 2.31 3.49
C CYS A 76 11.06 2.08 2.77
N TYR A 77 10.15 3.07 2.72
CA TYR A 77 8.85 2.89 2.08
C TYR A 77 9.02 2.55 0.58
N LYS A 78 8.44 1.42 0.19
CA LYS A 78 8.39 0.87 -1.16
C LYS A 78 9.76 0.61 -1.81
N THR A 79 10.82 0.48 -1.01
CA THR A 79 12.17 0.18 -1.51
C THR A 79 12.45 -1.31 -1.69
N GLU A 80 11.69 -2.17 -1.01
CA GLU A 80 11.83 -3.62 -1.07
C GLU A 80 10.56 -4.33 -1.56
N LEU A 81 10.73 -5.49 -2.20
CA LEU A 81 9.63 -6.31 -2.71
C LEU A 81 8.83 -6.92 -1.56
N CYS A 82 7.51 -6.86 -1.66
CA CYS A 82 6.61 -7.46 -0.69
C CYS A 82 6.78 -8.99 -0.67
N LYS A 83 7.15 -9.51 0.50
CA LYS A 83 7.29 -10.96 0.74
C LYS A 83 5.98 -11.61 1.19
N LYS A 84 4.95 -10.82 1.53
CA LYS A 84 3.66 -11.34 1.95
C LYS A 84 2.96 -11.97 0.73
N PRO A 85 2.39 -13.18 0.86
CA PRO A 85 1.63 -13.77 -0.23
C PRO A 85 0.44 -12.86 -0.59
N PRO A 86 0.00 -12.80 -1.87
CA PRO A 86 -1.03 -11.85 -2.31
C PRO A 86 -2.32 -11.87 -1.49
N ARG A 87 -2.70 -13.04 -0.94
CA ARG A 87 -3.89 -13.19 -0.08
C ARG A 87 -3.74 -12.59 1.32
N MET A 88 -2.51 -12.30 1.76
CA MET A 88 -2.21 -11.75 3.09
C MET A 88 -1.63 -10.33 3.03
N CYS A 89 -1.44 -9.78 1.84
CA CYS A 89 -1.02 -8.41 1.66
C CYS A 89 -2.20 -7.53 1.25
N ARG A 90 -2.42 -6.43 1.98
CA ARG A 90 -3.24 -5.34 1.49
C ARG A 90 -2.41 -4.51 0.52
N GLN A 91 -2.40 -4.92 -0.75
CA GLN A 91 -1.70 -4.22 -1.83
C GLN A 91 -2.16 -2.76 -1.92
N GLY A 92 -1.25 -1.87 -2.34
CA GLY A 92 -1.51 -0.43 -2.40
C GLY A 92 -0.71 0.33 -1.34
N TYR A 93 -1.27 1.45 -0.86
CA TYR A 93 -0.59 2.41 0.02
C TYR A 93 -0.29 1.85 1.42
N SER A 94 -1.16 0.99 1.94
CA SER A 94 -1.02 0.41 3.28
C SER A 94 0.12 -0.61 3.37
N CYS A 95 0.59 -1.16 2.26
CA CYS A 95 1.75 -2.03 2.28
C CYS A 95 3.04 -1.21 2.12
N PRO A 96 3.97 -1.26 3.07
CA PRO A 96 5.24 -0.55 2.95
C PRO A 96 6.20 -1.12 1.90
N PHE A 97 5.87 -2.25 1.28
CA PHE A 97 6.70 -2.93 0.30
C PHE A 97 6.08 -2.82 -1.11
N TYR A 98 6.92 -2.79 -2.15
CA TYR A 98 6.47 -2.70 -3.53
C TYR A 98 6.00 -4.06 -4.06
N HIS A 99 5.12 -4.07 -5.05
CA HIS A 99 4.58 -5.28 -5.69
C HIS A 99 4.88 -5.34 -7.18
N ASN A 100 5.14 -4.20 -7.81
CA ASN A 100 5.42 -4.10 -9.23
C ASN A 100 6.34 -2.89 -9.52
N GLY A 101 6.73 -2.73 -10.79
CA GLY A 101 7.59 -1.62 -11.20
C GLY A 101 6.98 -0.22 -11.04
N LYS A 102 5.64 -0.11 -10.97
CA LYS A 102 4.92 1.16 -10.84
C LYS A 102 4.85 1.67 -9.40
N ASP A 103 4.93 0.78 -8.41
CA ASP A 103 4.98 1.17 -7.00
C ASP A 103 6.39 1.05 -6.37
N LYS A 104 7.38 0.53 -7.11
CA LYS A 104 8.80 0.52 -6.69
C LYS A 104 9.31 1.94 -6.47
N ARG A 105 10.03 2.14 -5.37
CA ARG A 105 10.81 3.33 -5.07
C ARG A 105 12.28 2.95 -5.00
N ARG A 106 13.15 3.61 -5.77
CA ARG A 106 14.59 3.48 -5.58
C ARG A 106 14.98 4.08 -4.24
N ALA A 107 15.78 3.33 -3.51
CA ALA A 107 16.19 3.69 -2.17
C ALA A 107 17.10 4.94 -2.21
N PRO A 108 16.83 5.97 -1.40
CA PRO A 108 17.53 7.26 -1.48
C PRO A 108 19.01 7.15 -1.04
N ASP A 109 19.38 6.11 -0.30
CA ASP A 109 20.76 5.79 0.08
C ASP A 109 21.61 5.26 -1.09
N ARG A 110 20.95 4.69 -2.10
CA ARG A 110 21.60 4.03 -3.26
C ARG A 110 21.44 4.83 -4.54
N SER A 111 20.37 5.62 -4.66
CA SER A 111 20.00 6.28 -5.91
C SER A 111 19.70 7.75 -5.64
N HIS A 112 20.54 8.63 -6.19
CA HIS A 112 20.40 10.08 -6.06
C HIS A 112 19.61 10.61 -7.25
N TYR A 113 18.32 10.83 -7.05
CA TYR A 113 17.42 11.43 -8.04
C TYR A 113 16.73 12.68 -7.45
N ARG A 114 16.17 13.51 -8.32
CA ARG A 114 15.38 14.70 -8.00
C ARG A 114 13.89 14.35 -8.02
N SER A 115 13.07 15.09 -7.27
CA SER A 115 11.59 14.98 -7.24
C SER A 115 10.91 15.26 -8.59
N THR A 116 11.64 15.81 -9.56
CA THR A 116 11.17 16.05 -10.93
C THR A 116 10.95 14.71 -11.65
N PRO A 117 9.77 14.45 -12.24
CA PRO A 117 9.51 13.24 -13.03
C PRO A 117 10.41 13.14 -14.25
N CYS A 118 10.85 11.93 -14.58
CA CYS A 118 11.59 11.67 -15.81
C CYS A 118 10.66 11.83 -17.03
N PRO A 119 11.05 12.59 -18.07
CA PRO A 119 10.20 12.81 -19.23
C PRO A 119 9.94 11.53 -20.05
N ALA A 120 10.84 10.55 -19.98
CA ALA A 120 10.68 9.26 -20.68
C ALA A 120 9.60 8.37 -20.04
N VAL A 121 9.42 8.47 -18.73
CA VAL A 121 8.44 7.65 -17.98
C VAL A 121 7.17 8.42 -17.62
N ARG A 122 7.18 9.74 -17.80
CA ARG A 122 6.00 10.60 -17.66
C ARG A 122 5.96 11.67 -18.77
N PRO A 123 5.76 11.27 -20.05
CA PRO A 123 5.62 12.21 -21.16
C PRO A 123 4.24 12.89 -21.10
N GLY A 124 4.07 13.82 -20.16
CA GLY A 124 2.78 14.46 -19.86
C GLY A 124 2.41 14.30 -18.39
N ASP A 125 1.15 13.94 -18.12
CA ASP A 125 0.65 13.77 -16.74
C ASP A 125 0.49 12.30 -16.31
N GLU A 126 0.61 11.36 -17.25
CA GLU A 126 0.46 9.93 -16.98
C GLU A 126 1.80 9.23 -16.72
N TRP A 127 1.83 8.40 -15.66
CA TRP A 127 2.98 7.56 -15.33
C TRP A 127 2.98 6.29 -16.18
N GLN A 128 4.09 6.05 -16.87
CA GLN A 128 4.35 4.88 -17.70
C GLN A 128 5.33 3.92 -17.01
N ASP A 129 5.74 2.88 -17.73
CA ASP A 129 6.70 1.91 -17.21
C ASP A 129 8.10 2.50 -17.04
N SER A 130 8.71 2.25 -15.88
CA SER A 130 10.06 2.71 -15.54
C SER A 130 11.13 2.14 -16.49
N GLY A 131 10.86 1.00 -17.12
CA GLY A 131 11.74 0.38 -18.11
C GLY A 131 11.88 1.16 -19.43
N LEU A 132 11.04 2.16 -19.68
CA LEU A 132 11.16 3.04 -20.85
C LEU A 132 12.33 4.02 -20.76
N CYS A 133 12.87 4.24 -19.56
CA CYS A 133 14.05 5.08 -19.40
C CYS A 133 15.33 4.25 -19.58
N GLU A 134 16.12 4.58 -20.60
CA GLU A 134 17.40 3.91 -20.88
C GLU A 134 18.43 4.08 -19.74
N ALA A 135 18.33 5.15 -18.95
CA ALA A 135 19.20 5.37 -17.80
C ALA A 135 18.87 4.44 -16.61
N GLY A 136 17.71 3.77 -16.63
CA GLY A 136 17.29 2.82 -15.59
C GLY A 136 17.42 3.39 -14.18
N ASP A 137 17.99 2.62 -13.26
CA ASP A 137 18.15 3.03 -11.86
C ASP A 137 19.14 4.21 -11.69
N ALA A 138 20.01 4.48 -12.69
CA ALA A 138 20.95 5.62 -12.68
C ALA A 138 20.32 6.95 -13.12
N CYS A 139 19.03 6.97 -13.48
CA CYS A 139 18.35 8.20 -13.86
C CYS A 139 18.26 9.19 -12.70
N VAL A 140 18.55 10.47 -12.96
CA VAL A 140 18.54 11.55 -11.96
C VAL A 140 17.13 12.12 -11.68
N CYS A 141 16.09 11.56 -12.28
CA CYS A 141 14.70 11.99 -12.13
C CYS A 141 13.84 10.86 -11.57
N CYS A 142 12.69 11.17 -10.95
CA CYS A 142 11.76 10.16 -10.46
C CYS A 142 11.13 9.34 -11.58
N HIS A 143 10.97 8.04 -11.36
CA HIS A 143 10.37 7.08 -12.27
C HIS A 143 8.97 6.61 -11.86
N THR A 144 8.58 6.83 -10.60
CA THR A 144 7.23 6.50 -10.14
C THR A 144 6.62 7.64 -9.33
N ARG A 145 5.28 7.63 -9.22
CA ARG A 145 4.54 8.54 -8.32
C ARG A 145 5.04 8.41 -6.88
N THR A 146 5.35 7.20 -6.44
CA THR A 146 5.90 6.92 -5.11
C THR A 146 7.26 7.59 -4.91
N GLU A 147 8.16 7.53 -5.90
CA GLU A 147 9.46 8.22 -5.83
C GLU A 147 9.28 9.73 -5.70
N GLN A 148 8.34 10.32 -6.42
CA GLN A 148 8.06 11.75 -6.34
C GLN A 148 7.45 12.15 -4.98
N GLN A 149 6.47 11.39 -4.47
CA GLN A 149 5.75 11.71 -3.23
C GLN A 149 6.61 11.53 -1.97
N PHE A 150 7.52 10.56 -1.99
CA PHE A 150 8.41 10.22 -0.87
C PHE A 150 9.86 10.65 -1.14
N HIS A 151 10.07 11.62 -2.04
CA HIS A 151 11.39 12.21 -2.24
C HIS A 151 11.78 13.03 -0.98
N PRO A 152 12.99 12.85 -0.41
CA PRO A 152 13.45 13.68 0.70
C PRO A 152 13.70 15.12 0.19
N GLU A 153 13.07 16.12 0.80
CA GLU A 153 13.26 17.54 0.46
C GLU A 153 14.70 18.03 0.59
#